data_AF-A0AAD3DDT3-F1
#
_entry.id   AF-A0AAD3DDT3-F1
#
_cell.length_a   1.000
_cell.length_b   1.000
_cell.length_c   1.000
_cell.angle_alpha   90.00
_cell.angle_beta   90.00
_cell.angle_gamma   90.00
#
_symmetry.space_group_name_H-M   'P 1'
#
loop_
_entity.id
_entity.type
_entity.pdbx_description
1 polymer ?
#
loop_
_entity_poly.entity_id
_entity_poly.type
_entity_poly.pdbx_seq_one_letter_code
_entity_poly.pdbx_strand_id
1 'polypeptide(L)'
;MSKMTRAKGSSGSWLGLLIILAMCGLLTSSVGASYVKRCGHQLCIDGKPFYFMGANAYWLIDFVQRDKGTVDKFFDYCNQFGLKVIRLWAFNHRMPYAWGKYDETQFQGLDYIVDSAGRHNVKLILALGNTWAAYRSPQDFMSMAGINPAGKDLLDFYRSSNVRHFYRDHISAIVWRTNTFNGRRYRDDDAIMMFDAMNEPRCPGCVDTASQGVVHSFLQEMSAHLRANAPNQLVALGTEGYFLNSYESSNPGAGARCEGEDWAALGKMDTIDVTVVHAYERQLESVPPKWTKCDFNCFCNYLVQYLGTHQRLSSDFGKPLILEEFGLILPEYTIEQRVLLFRLVADNMQWMKQTGGPMVGAMFWNAAIGNVWDDGYNVYLDGPVAKPKPTPTPTSAPVTTKPSSGSGSTPTPTSAPATTSEPARAPIVANTETLTDFLRGPQRAACAEAAARWWLPSWTAAWAQTVDMTAMTTRCKDMTVLRVLLDTKQYIYS
;
A
#
# COMPACT_ATOMS: atom_id res chain seq x y z
N MET A 1 2.04 -94.03 -2.84
CA MET A 1 2.83 -95.04 -2.08
C MET A 1 3.37 -94.37 -0.82
N SER A 2 3.48 -95.09 0.31
CA SER A 2 3.88 -94.58 1.66
C SER A 2 2.95 -93.50 2.26
N LYS A 3 2.52 -93.45 3.56
CA LYS A 3 2.91 -94.03 4.87
C LYS A 3 4.29 -93.56 5.41
N MET A 4 4.48 -93.16 6.68
CA MET A 4 3.59 -93.05 7.86
C MET A 4 3.34 -91.54 8.22
N THR A 5 3.16 -90.97 9.43
CA THR A 5 3.22 -91.39 10.87
C THR A 5 2.25 -90.53 11.72
N ARG A 6 2.27 -90.60 13.08
CA ARG A 6 1.18 -90.13 13.96
C ARG A 6 1.59 -89.86 15.42
N ALA A 7 1.38 -88.65 15.95
CA ALA A 7 1.20 -88.29 17.37
C ALA A 7 0.55 -86.87 17.44
N LYS A 8 -0.36 -86.45 18.34
CA LYS A 8 -0.76 -86.70 19.76
C LYS A 8 0.01 -85.90 20.84
N GLY A 9 -0.74 -85.09 21.60
CA GLY A 9 -0.30 -84.32 22.78
C GLY A 9 0.06 -82.85 22.45
N SER A 10 -0.17 -81.86 23.31
CA SER A 10 -0.90 -81.84 24.60
C SER A 10 -1.40 -80.41 24.94
N SER A 11 -2.21 -80.28 25.99
CA SER A 11 -2.78 -79.03 26.50
C SER A 11 -1.74 -78.00 26.98
N GLY A 12 -2.02 -76.70 26.79
CA GLY A 12 -1.30 -75.60 27.42
C GLY A 12 -2.11 -74.30 27.38
N SER A 13 -2.69 -73.89 28.52
CA SER A 13 -3.42 -72.63 28.65
C SER A 13 -2.47 -71.48 28.98
N TRP A 14 -2.58 -70.36 28.27
CA TRP A 14 -1.95 -69.09 28.62
C TRP A 14 -2.95 -67.94 28.43
N LEU A 15 -3.34 -67.31 29.54
CA LEU A 15 -4.09 -66.06 29.51
C LEU A 15 -3.16 -64.93 29.05
N GLY A 16 -3.36 -64.43 27.83
CA GLY A 16 -2.73 -63.21 27.37
C GLY A 16 -3.34 -62.00 28.06
N LEU A 17 -2.66 -61.45 29.07
CA LEU A 17 -3.12 -60.27 29.79
C LEU A 17 -3.00 -59.03 28.90
N LEU A 18 -4.10 -58.61 28.28
CA LEU A 18 -4.17 -57.42 27.42
C LEU A 18 -4.11 -56.14 28.27
N ILE A 19 -2.88 -55.68 28.55
CA ILE A 19 -2.65 -54.38 29.17
C ILE A 19 -2.96 -53.29 28.14
N ILE A 20 -4.15 -52.70 28.23
CA ILE A 20 -4.50 -51.50 27.48
C ILE A 20 -3.73 -50.34 28.12
N LEU A 21 -2.56 -50.02 27.57
CA LEU A 21 -1.90 -48.75 27.86
C LEU A 21 -2.76 -47.62 27.27
N ALA A 22 -3.57 -47.00 28.11
CA ALA A 22 -4.22 -45.73 27.80
C ALA A 22 -3.16 -44.63 27.76
N MET A 23 -2.38 -44.57 26.68
CA MET A 23 -1.59 -43.39 26.35
C MET A 23 -2.56 -42.25 26.06
N CYS A 24 -2.87 -41.47 27.10
CA CYS A 24 -3.47 -40.16 26.97
C CYS A 24 -2.41 -39.24 26.35
N GLY A 25 -2.21 -39.40 25.04
CA GLY A 25 -1.35 -38.56 24.25
C GLY A 25 -1.92 -37.16 24.28
N LEU A 26 -1.27 -36.28 25.05
CA LEU A 26 -1.39 -34.85 24.89
C LEU A 26 -0.93 -34.52 23.47
N LEU A 27 -1.88 -34.58 22.53
CA LEU A 27 -1.79 -33.90 21.26
C LEU A 27 -1.77 -32.40 21.57
N THR A 28 -0.59 -31.91 21.92
CA THR A 28 -0.22 -30.53 21.63
C THR A 28 -0.30 -30.38 20.13
N SER A 29 -1.50 -30.04 19.65
CA SER A 29 -1.68 -29.44 18.34
C SER A 29 -0.81 -28.19 18.33
N SER A 30 0.41 -28.31 17.80
CA SER A 30 1.16 -27.17 17.33
C SER A 30 0.25 -26.51 16.30
N VAL A 31 -0.42 -25.43 16.69
CA VAL A 31 -1.18 -24.60 15.77
C VAL A 31 -0.16 -24.10 14.77
N GLY A 32 -0.17 -24.69 13.57
CA GLY A 32 0.78 -24.36 12.53
C GLY A 32 0.67 -22.88 12.20
N ALA A 33 1.81 -22.22 12.01
CA ALA A 33 1.86 -20.82 11.61
C ALA A 33 1.02 -20.62 10.34
N SER A 34 -0.07 -19.86 10.45
CA SER A 34 -1.16 -19.85 9.46
C SER A 34 -0.94 -18.69 8.49
N TYR A 35 0.00 -18.93 7.58
CA TYR A 35 0.43 -17.97 6.55
C TYR A 35 -0.64 -17.78 5.47
N VAL A 36 -0.83 -16.54 5.05
CA VAL A 36 -1.62 -16.21 3.86
C VAL A 36 -0.84 -16.64 2.62
N LYS A 37 -1.49 -17.38 1.72
CA LYS A 37 -0.90 -17.89 0.47
C LYS A 37 -1.74 -17.47 -0.74
N ARG A 38 -1.13 -17.55 -1.92
CA ARG A 38 -1.82 -17.40 -3.21
C ARG A 38 -2.53 -18.70 -3.60
N CYS A 39 -3.84 -18.63 -3.81
CA CYS A 39 -4.66 -19.69 -4.39
C CYS A 39 -5.16 -19.20 -5.76
N GLY A 40 -4.39 -19.44 -6.82
CA GLY A 40 -4.69 -18.89 -8.16
C GLY A 40 -4.59 -17.36 -8.15
N HIS A 41 -5.64 -16.68 -8.62
CA HIS A 41 -5.76 -15.22 -8.51
C HIS A 41 -6.49 -14.75 -7.23
N GLN A 42 -6.63 -15.62 -6.23
CA GLN A 42 -7.16 -15.27 -4.90
C GLN A 42 -6.07 -15.48 -3.82
N LEU A 43 -6.32 -14.96 -2.62
CA LEU A 43 -5.58 -15.31 -1.42
C LEU A 43 -6.34 -16.35 -0.61
N CYS A 44 -5.62 -17.11 0.20
CA CYS A 44 -6.17 -18.15 1.05
C CYS A 44 -5.39 -18.34 2.34
N ILE A 45 -6.09 -18.81 3.37
CA ILE A 45 -5.54 -19.22 4.68
C ILE A 45 -6.11 -20.62 4.95
N ASP A 46 -5.24 -21.59 5.26
CA ASP A 46 -5.61 -23.01 5.47
C ASP A 46 -6.54 -23.58 4.38
N GLY A 47 -6.29 -23.21 3.12
CA GLY A 47 -7.06 -23.62 1.94
C GLY A 47 -8.41 -22.92 1.74
N LYS A 48 -8.82 -22.03 2.65
CA LYS A 48 -10.06 -21.24 2.54
C LYS A 48 -9.78 -19.86 1.92
N PRO A 49 -10.65 -19.33 1.04
CA PRO A 49 -10.46 -17.99 0.48
C PRO A 49 -10.35 -16.90 1.55
N PHE A 50 -9.44 -15.97 1.35
CA PHE A 50 -9.17 -14.85 2.25
C PHE A 50 -9.40 -13.51 1.53
N TYR A 51 -10.59 -12.95 1.74
CA TYR A 51 -10.94 -11.59 1.38
C TYR A 51 -10.93 -10.71 2.64
N PHE A 52 -10.50 -9.46 2.56
CA PHE A 52 -10.39 -8.59 3.72
C PHE A 52 -10.65 -7.11 3.44
N MET A 53 -11.15 -6.40 4.46
CA MET A 53 -10.90 -4.98 4.62
C MET A 53 -9.65 -4.77 5.47
N GLY A 54 -8.93 -3.68 5.20
CA GLY A 54 -7.78 -3.26 5.98
C GLY A 54 -7.63 -1.74 6.00
N ALA A 55 -6.49 -1.28 6.50
CA ALA A 55 -6.12 0.13 6.48
C ALA A 55 -4.60 0.32 6.54
N ASN A 56 -4.13 1.49 6.13
CA ASN A 56 -2.78 1.95 6.39
C ASN A 56 -2.74 2.60 7.78
N ALA A 57 -1.63 2.45 8.49
CA ALA A 57 -1.40 3.02 9.82
C ALA A 57 0.10 3.33 10.03
N TYR A 58 0.69 3.99 9.04
CA TYR A 58 2.13 4.29 8.97
C TYR A 58 2.68 4.96 10.25
N TRP A 59 1.86 5.78 10.92
CA TRP A 59 2.21 6.52 12.14
C TRP A 59 2.54 5.64 13.35
N LEU A 60 2.11 4.36 13.37
CA LEU A 60 2.34 3.44 14.48
C LEU A 60 3.84 3.31 14.83
N ILE A 61 4.71 3.28 13.82
CA ILE A 61 6.16 3.08 13.99
C ILE A 61 6.84 4.22 14.78
N ASP A 62 6.23 5.40 14.79
CA ASP A 62 6.68 6.58 15.55
C ASP A 62 5.94 6.74 16.88
N PHE A 63 4.70 6.29 16.95
CA PHE A 63 3.85 6.45 18.14
C PHE A 63 4.11 5.38 19.21
N VAL A 64 4.50 4.16 18.83
CA VAL A 64 4.75 3.02 19.73
C VAL A 64 5.80 3.28 20.83
N GLN A 65 6.64 4.31 20.70
CA GLN A 65 7.57 4.71 21.77
C GLN A 65 6.98 5.69 22.78
N ARG A 66 5.85 6.33 22.46
CA ARG A 66 5.15 7.30 23.32
C ARG A 66 4.12 6.59 24.20
N ASP A 67 3.30 5.73 23.61
CA ASP A 67 2.40 4.83 24.32
C ASP A 67 2.22 3.51 23.55
N LYS A 68 2.62 2.40 24.20
CA LYS A 68 2.46 1.04 23.68
C LYS A 68 1.03 0.52 23.82
N GLY A 69 0.31 0.92 24.87
CA GLY A 69 -1.09 0.52 25.08
C GLY A 69 -2.06 1.10 24.04
N THR A 70 -1.67 2.16 23.32
CA THR A 70 -2.41 2.64 22.15
C THR A 70 -2.26 1.71 20.94
N VAL A 71 -1.16 0.95 20.81
CA VAL A 71 -1.00 -0.04 19.72
C VAL A 71 -1.95 -1.22 19.93
N ASP A 72 -2.07 -1.75 21.15
CA ASP A 72 -3.04 -2.80 21.47
C ASP A 72 -4.49 -2.31 21.22
N LYS A 73 -4.87 -1.14 21.76
CA LYS A 73 -6.19 -0.52 21.51
C LYS A 73 -6.48 -0.32 20.02
N PHE A 74 -5.48 0.06 19.23
CA PHE A 74 -5.64 0.22 17.79
C PHE A 74 -6.02 -1.11 17.13
N PHE A 75 -5.40 -2.23 17.51
CA PHE A 75 -5.75 -3.54 16.99
C PHE A 75 -7.07 -4.11 17.55
N ASP A 76 -7.48 -3.73 18.76
CA ASP A 76 -8.85 -3.96 19.25
C ASP A 76 -9.88 -3.25 18.36
N TYR A 77 -9.67 -1.96 18.06
CA TYR A 77 -10.56 -1.21 17.16
C TYR A 77 -10.53 -1.75 15.72
N CYS A 78 -9.37 -2.21 15.22
CA CYS A 78 -9.30 -2.93 13.94
C CYS A 78 -10.20 -4.17 13.95
N ASN A 79 -10.16 -4.98 15.01
CA ASN A 79 -11.07 -6.12 15.17
C ASN A 79 -12.54 -5.70 15.31
N GLN A 80 -12.84 -4.62 16.02
CA GLN A 80 -14.20 -4.07 16.13
C GLN A 80 -14.79 -3.75 14.76
N PHE A 81 -14.04 -3.05 13.90
CA PHE A 81 -14.48 -2.62 12.56
C PHE A 81 -14.19 -3.62 11.44
N GLY A 82 -13.48 -4.72 11.71
CA GLY A 82 -13.23 -5.79 10.73
C GLY A 82 -12.04 -5.53 9.81
N LEU A 83 -11.12 -4.66 10.23
CA LEU A 83 -9.84 -4.45 9.57
C LEU A 83 -8.93 -5.62 9.94
N LYS A 84 -8.71 -6.54 8.99
CA LYS A 84 -7.96 -7.79 9.22
C LYS A 84 -6.53 -7.78 8.71
N VAL A 85 -6.20 -6.78 7.90
CA VAL A 85 -4.84 -6.51 7.45
C VAL A 85 -4.52 -5.04 7.70
N ILE A 86 -3.34 -4.73 8.25
CA ILE A 86 -2.87 -3.36 8.45
C ILE A 86 -1.52 -3.17 7.78
N ARG A 87 -1.37 -2.07 7.03
CA ARG A 87 -0.14 -1.73 6.31
C ARG A 87 0.60 -0.60 7.00
N LEU A 88 1.90 -0.76 7.17
CA LEU A 88 2.78 0.21 7.81
C LEU A 88 4.23 0.07 7.35
N TRP A 89 5.04 1.07 7.68
CA TRP A 89 6.43 1.15 7.25
C TRP A 89 7.35 0.35 8.19
N ALA A 90 8.19 -0.50 7.63
CA ALA A 90 9.29 -1.16 8.32
C ALA A 90 10.60 -0.35 8.21
N PHE A 91 10.48 0.97 8.09
CA PHE A 91 11.55 1.97 8.12
C PHE A 91 11.11 3.19 8.94
N ASN A 92 12.04 3.87 9.58
CA ASN A 92 11.76 5.07 10.41
C ASN A 92 13.00 6.02 10.42
N HIS A 93 12.89 7.23 10.97
CA HIS A 93 13.88 8.33 11.03
C HIS A 93 15.29 7.96 11.51
N ARG A 94 15.47 6.79 12.15
CA ARG A 94 16.76 6.22 12.56
C ARG A 94 16.83 4.71 12.32
N MET A 95 15.95 4.15 11.50
CA MET A 95 15.85 2.73 11.18
C MET A 95 15.75 2.56 9.65
N PRO A 96 16.88 2.56 8.92
CA PRO A 96 18.28 2.73 9.35
C PRO A 96 18.71 4.20 9.61
N TYR A 97 19.88 4.41 10.22
CA TYR A 97 20.56 5.72 10.27
C TYR A 97 21.95 5.75 9.60
N ALA A 98 22.50 4.58 9.25
CA ALA A 98 23.62 4.42 8.31
C ALA A 98 23.59 2.99 7.75
N TRP A 99 24.45 2.66 6.77
CA TRP A 99 24.58 1.28 6.28
C TRP A 99 24.79 0.30 7.44
N GLY A 100 23.87 -0.67 7.57
CA GLY A 100 23.91 -1.69 8.62
C GLY A 100 23.70 -1.19 10.05
N LYS A 101 23.32 0.09 10.25
CA LYS A 101 23.13 0.68 11.57
C LYS A 101 21.71 1.19 11.77
N TYR A 102 21.09 0.73 12.84
CA TYR A 102 19.69 0.92 13.18
C TYR A 102 19.58 1.39 14.63
N ASP A 103 18.58 2.20 14.93
CA ASP A 103 18.21 2.51 16.30
C ASP A 103 17.39 1.35 16.89
N GLU A 104 18.01 0.60 17.80
CA GLU A 104 17.40 -0.57 18.44
C GLU A 104 16.07 -0.22 19.13
N THR A 105 15.91 1.00 19.62
CA THR A 105 14.63 1.49 20.16
C THR A 105 13.53 1.45 19.11
N GLN A 106 13.78 1.97 17.90
CA GLN A 106 12.81 1.97 16.81
C GLN A 106 12.52 0.54 16.33
N PHE A 107 13.53 -0.34 16.29
CA PHE A 107 13.36 -1.76 15.98
C PHE A 107 12.44 -2.47 16.99
N GLN A 108 12.63 -2.24 18.29
CA GLN A 108 11.74 -2.75 19.35
C GLN A 108 10.32 -2.14 19.28
N GLY A 109 10.16 -0.99 18.59
CA GLY A 109 8.85 -0.46 18.24
C GLY A 109 8.14 -1.34 17.21
N LEU A 110 8.82 -1.71 16.13
CA LEU A 110 8.28 -2.61 15.12
C LEU A 110 8.03 -4.01 15.70
N ASP A 111 8.94 -4.52 16.53
CA ASP A 111 8.77 -5.81 17.23
C ASP A 111 7.46 -5.83 18.04
N TYR A 112 7.16 -4.75 18.79
CA TYR A 112 5.94 -4.65 19.57
C TYR A 112 4.68 -4.58 18.70
N ILE A 113 4.73 -3.89 17.55
CA ILE A 113 3.60 -3.83 16.61
C ILE A 113 3.35 -5.20 15.96
N VAL A 114 4.40 -5.91 15.56
CA VAL A 114 4.30 -7.28 15.00
C VAL A 114 3.75 -8.27 16.03
N ASP A 115 4.24 -8.21 17.27
CA ASP A 115 3.71 -9.01 18.39
C ASP A 115 2.23 -8.70 18.68
N SER A 116 1.88 -7.42 18.79
CA SER A 116 0.51 -6.99 19.08
C SER A 116 -0.46 -7.37 17.96
N ALA A 117 -0.09 -7.19 16.68
CA ALA A 117 -0.91 -7.63 15.55
C ALA A 117 -1.18 -9.14 15.61
N GLY A 118 -0.15 -9.94 15.89
CA GLY A 118 -0.26 -11.39 16.10
C GLY A 118 -1.20 -11.76 17.25
N ARG A 119 -1.04 -11.14 18.42
CA ARG A 119 -1.91 -11.35 19.60
C ARG A 119 -3.38 -11.02 19.30
N HIS A 120 -3.65 -10.00 18.50
CA HIS A 120 -5.00 -9.58 18.12
C HIS A 120 -5.54 -10.28 16.86
N ASN A 121 -4.82 -11.25 16.27
CA ASN A 121 -5.18 -11.91 15.02
C ASN A 121 -5.53 -10.91 13.89
N VAL A 122 -4.61 -9.96 13.70
CA VAL A 122 -4.53 -9.00 12.59
C VAL A 122 -3.24 -9.29 11.83
N LYS A 123 -3.30 -9.33 10.50
CA LYS A 123 -2.12 -9.56 9.67
C LYS A 123 -1.49 -8.21 9.25
N LEU A 124 -0.20 -8.20 8.93
CA LEU A 124 0.56 -7.00 8.56
C LEU A 124 1.09 -7.05 7.12
N ILE A 125 1.09 -5.88 6.47
CA ILE A 125 1.87 -5.59 5.27
C ILE A 125 2.97 -4.61 5.66
N LEU A 126 4.22 -4.93 5.31
CA LEU A 126 5.38 -4.12 5.67
C LEU A 126 6.10 -3.60 4.42
N ALA A 127 6.09 -2.29 4.20
CA ALA A 127 6.89 -1.66 3.14
C ALA A 127 8.31 -1.34 3.63
N LEU A 128 9.31 -1.56 2.78
CA LEU A 128 10.73 -1.58 3.14
C LEU A 128 11.53 -0.34 2.65
N GLY A 129 10.84 0.65 2.12
CA GLY A 129 11.37 1.98 1.82
C GLY A 129 10.29 2.85 1.18
N ASN A 130 10.63 4.08 0.80
CA ASN A 130 9.68 5.08 0.32
C ASN A 130 10.23 5.81 -0.91
N THR A 131 9.35 6.17 -1.86
CA THR A 131 9.66 7.21 -2.86
C THR A 131 9.67 8.60 -2.25
N TRP A 132 8.83 8.85 -1.23
CA TRP A 132 8.61 10.18 -0.66
C TRP A 132 9.58 10.53 0.47
N ALA A 133 9.61 11.82 0.83
CA ALA A 133 10.49 12.37 1.87
C ALA A 133 10.17 11.91 3.31
N ALA A 134 9.02 11.27 3.54
CA ALA A 134 8.62 10.85 4.89
C ALA A 134 9.50 9.70 5.41
N TYR A 135 10.06 9.89 6.60
CA TYR A 135 10.98 8.98 7.33
C TYR A 135 12.32 8.71 6.65
N ARG A 136 12.29 8.07 5.47
CA ARG A 136 13.47 7.66 4.70
C ARG A 136 13.20 7.73 3.20
N SER A 137 13.76 8.77 2.61
CA SER A 137 13.74 9.05 1.18
C SER A 137 14.78 8.24 0.39
N PRO A 138 14.67 8.18 -0.95
CA PRO A 138 15.75 7.69 -1.82
C PRO A 138 17.07 8.44 -1.61
N GLN A 139 17.03 9.74 -1.26
CA GLN A 139 18.20 10.56 -0.96
C GLN A 139 18.89 10.16 0.36
N ASP A 140 18.14 9.74 1.38
CA ASP A 140 18.71 9.20 2.62
C ASP A 140 19.45 7.89 2.34
N PHE A 141 18.85 7.00 1.54
CA PHE A 141 19.50 5.74 1.12
C PHE A 141 20.73 5.98 0.24
N MET A 142 20.71 6.95 -0.69
CA MET A 142 21.90 7.38 -1.43
C MET A 142 22.99 7.87 -0.48
N SER A 143 22.66 8.77 0.46
CA SER A 143 23.61 9.35 1.41
C SER A 143 24.24 8.29 2.32
N MET A 144 23.44 7.37 2.85
CA MET A 144 23.89 6.23 3.67
C MET A 144 24.73 5.21 2.86
N ALA A 145 24.53 5.12 1.54
CA ALA A 145 25.32 4.31 0.61
C ALA A 145 26.60 5.02 0.09
N GLY A 146 26.93 6.19 0.63
CA GLY A 146 28.11 6.99 0.26
C GLY A 146 27.96 7.79 -1.04
N ILE A 147 26.73 7.95 -1.54
CA ILE A 147 26.42 8.68 -2.77
C ILE A 147 25.85 10.05 -2.39
N ASN A 148 26.49 11.14 -2.83
CA ASN A 148 25.93 12.49 -2.69
C ASN A 148 24.65 12.62 -3.55
N PRO A 149 23.46 12.90 -2.97
CA PRO A 149 22.21 13.02 -3.73
C PRO A 149 22.07 14.35 -4.49
N ALA A 150 22.97 15.33 -4.29
CA ALA A 150 22.88 16.62 -4.97
C ALA A 150 22.97 16.48 -6.50
N GLY A 151 21.92 16.92 -7.21
CA GLY A 151 21.81 16.77 -8.66
C GLY A 151 21.54 15.34 -9.14
N LYS A 152 21.10 14.45 -8.24
CA LYS A 152 20.72 13.06 -8.54
C LYS A 152 19.23 12.83 -8.39
N ASP A 153 18.76 11.72 -8.96
CA ASP A 153 17.34 11.38 -8.96
C ASP A 153 17.07 9.86 -8.76
N LEU A 154 15.82 9.44 -8.97
CA LEU A 154 15.38 8.05 -8.74
C LEU A 154 16.07 7.05 -9.67
N LEU A 155 16.50 7.46 -10.86
CA LEU A 155 17.19 6.60 -11.82
C LEU A 155 18.66 6.43 -11.42
N ASP A 156 19.28 7.44 -10.82
CA ASP A 156 20.56 7.30 -10.11
C ASP A 156 20.43 6.32 -8.91
N PHE A 157 19.39 6.47 -8.09
CA PHE A 157 19.08 5.58 -6.96
C PHE A 157 18.91 4.12 -7.43
N TYR A 158 18.02 3.86 -8.40
CA TYR A 158 17.78 2.51 -8.94
C TYR A 158 18.98 1.91 -9.69
N ARG A 159 19.89 2.74 -10.25
CA ARG A 159 21.10 2.31 -10.97
C ARG A 159 22.30 2.05 -10.06
N SER A 160 22.38 2.74 -8.92
CA SER A 160 23.55 2.69 -8.04
C SER A 160 23.73 1.32 -7.39
N SER A 161 24.81 0.62 -7.74
CA SER A 161 25.17 -0.70 -7.17
C SER A 161 25.31 -0.66 -5.64
N ASN A 162 25.86 0.42 -5.09
CA ASN A 162 25.97 0.63 -3.64
C ASN A 162 24.59 0.72 -2.98
N VAL A 163 23.68 1.51 -3.56
CA VAL A 163 22.30 1.66 -3.04
C VAL A 163 21.57 0.33 -3.10
N ARG A 164 21.65 -0.39 -4.24
CA ARG A 164 21.02 -1.70 -4.42
C ARG A 164 21.54 -2.74 -3.42
N HIS A 165 22.83 -2.73 -3.14
CA HIS A 165 23.45 -3.60 -2.13
C HIS A 165 22.96 -3.23 -0.72
N PHE A 166 23.00 -1.95 -0.33
CA PHE A 166 22.48 -1.49 0.94
C PHE A 166 20.97 -1.79 1.10
N TYR A 167 20.18 -1.70 0.04
CA TYR A 167 18.75 -2.02 0.09
C TYR A 167 18.50 -3.52 0.32
N ARG A 168 19.30 -4.42 -0.27
CA ARG A 168 19.27 -5.85 0.06
C ARG A 168 19.72 -6.14 1.49
N ASP A 169 20.73 -5.43 1.99
CA ASP A 169 21.14 -5.53 3.39
C ASP A 169 20.04 -5.02 4.34
N HIS A 170 19.29 -3.99 3.92
CA HIS A 170 18.14 -3.47 4.66
C HIS A 170 16.99 -4.46 4.72
N ILE A 171 16.56 -5.01 3.58
CA ILE A 171 15.60 -6.11 3.52
C ILE A 171 16.05 -7.25 4.44
N SER A 172 17.33 -7.64 4.37
CA SER A 172 17.88 -8.72 5.21
C SER A 172 17.79 -8.39 6.71
N ALA A 173 18.12 -7.16 7.11
CA ALA A 173 18.07 -6.72 8.50
C ALA A 173 16.65 -6.70 9.09
N ILE A 174 15.64 -6.30 8.29
CA ILE A 174 14.23 -6.39 8.69
C ILE A 174 13.77 -7.85 8.73
N VAL A 175 13.97 -8.60 7.65
CA VAL A 175 13.41 -9.95 7.47
C VAL A 175 14.00 -10.97 8.45
N TRP A 176 15.29 -10.85 8.79
CA TRP A 176 15.95 -11.71 9.81
C TRP A 176 15.88 -11.14 11.24
N ARG A 177 15.25 -9.98 11.48
CA ARG A 177 15.01 -9.45 12.83
C ARG A 177 14.34 -10.52 13.68
N THR A 178 14.91 -10.79 14.85
CA THR A 178 14.29 -11.62 15.89
C THR A 178 13.56 -10.68 16.84
N ASN A 179 12.24 -10.86 16.95
CA ASN A 179 11.33 -10.00 17.70
C ASN A 179 11.59 -10.13 19.21
N THR A 180 11.83 -9.02 19.91
CA THR A 180 12.17 -9.04 21.35
C THR A 180 11.01 -9.41 22.29
N PHE A 181 9.76 -9.43 21.81
CA PHE A 181 8.57 -9.74 22.63
C PHE A 181 8.11 -11.18 22.46
N ASN A 182 8.12 -11.71 21.23
CA ASN A 182 7.64 -13.08 20.95
C ASN A 182 8.74 -14.08 20.54
N GLY A 183 9.99 -13.63 20.35
CA GLY A 183 11.14 -14.48 20.03
C GLY A 183 11.17 -15.07 18.61
N ARG A 184 10.17 -14.79 17.76
CA ARG A 184 10.13 -15.25 16.37
C ARG A 184 10.98 -14.34 15.48
N ARG A 185 11.49 -14.88 14.37
CA ARG A 185 12.03 -14.03 13.29
C ARG A 185 10.90 -13.51 12.43
N TYR A 186 11.04 -12.33 11.83
CA TYR A 186 9.98 -11.75 10.98
C TYR A 186 9.62 -12.66 9.79
N ARG A 187 10.62 -13.26 9.13
CA ARG A 187 10.45 -14.33 8.12
C ARG A 187 9.71 -15.59 8.59
N ASP A 188 9.66 -15.81 9.90
CA ASP A 188 9.10 -17.00 10.54
C ASP A 188 7.92 -16.64 11.48
N ASP A 189 7.38 -15.41 11.35
CA ASP A 189 6.21 -14.88 12.07
C ASP A 189 5.03 -14.72 11.09
N ASP A 190 3.91 -15.39 11.36
CA ASP A 190 2.72 -15.35 10.50
C ASP A 190 1.80 -14.15 10.75
N ALA A 191 2.09 -13.29 11.73
CA ALA A 191 1.48 -11.98 11.83
C ALA A 191 1.85 -11.12 10.61
N ILE A 192 3.03 -11.31 10.02
CA ILE A 192 3.44 -10.67 8.77
C ILE A 192 2.89 -11.50 7.60
N MET A 193 2.03 -10.89 6.80
CA MET A 193 1.38 -11.51 5.64
C MET A 193 2.14 -11.22 4.35
N MET A 194 2.60 -9.98 4.16
CA MET A 194 3.22 -9.54 2.91
C MET A 194 4.31 -8.49 3.16
N PHE A 195 5.29 -8.44 2.27
CA PHE A 195 6.25 -7.34 2.16
C PHE A 195 6.07 -6.61 0.83
N ASP A 196 6.04 -5.28 0.88
CA ASP A 196 6.25 -4.44 -0.30
C ASP A 196 7.73 -4.19 -0.50
N ALA A 197 8.19 -4.32 -1.75
CA ALA A 197 9.54 -3.96 -2.12
C ALA A 197 9.86 -2.50 -1.79
N MET A 198 8.93 -1.56 -1.98
CA MET A 198 9.06 -0.11 -1.75
C MET A 198 7.66 0.53 -1.77
N ASN A 199 7.42 1.64 -1.07
CA ASN A 199 6.16 2.39 -1.19
C ASN A 199 6.16 3.34 -2.39
N GLU A 200 5.17 3.20 -3.27
CA GLU A 200 4.90 4.01 -4.48
C GLU A 200 6.13 4.20 -5.39
N PRO A 201 6.79 3.12 -5.89
CA PRO A 201 8.06 3.19 -6.62
C PRO A 201 7.94 3.82 -8.03
N ARG A 202 8.02 5.15 -8.09
CA ARG A 202 8.01 5.93 -9.33
C ARG A 202 9.39 6.04 -9.98
N CYS A 203 9.42 6.42 -11.25
CA CYS A 203 10.57 6.98 -11.94
C CYS A 203 10.10 8.08 -12.91
N PRO A 204 9.73 9.29 -12.44
CA PRO A 204 9.10 10.29 -13.31
C PRO A 204 10.00 10.67 -14.52
N GLY A 205 9.45 10.75 -15.73
CA GLY A 205 10.19 10.94 -16.98
C GLY A 205 10.93 9.71 -17.52
N CYS A 206 11.03 8.60 -16.79
CA CYS A 206 11.64 7.35 -17.25
C CYS A 206 10.67 6.58 -18.17
N VAL A 207 10.50 7.03 -19.41
CA VAL A 207 9.53 6.43 -20.37
C VAL A 207 10.18 5.76 -21.58
N ASP A 208 11.51 5.71 -21.63
CA ASP A 208 12.28 4.95 -22.62
C ASP A 208 12.65 3.56 -22.10
N THR A 209 12.96 2.64 -23.01
CA THR A 209 13.27 1.24 -22.69
C THR A 209 14.51 1.07 -21.78
N ALA A 210 15.49 1.97 -21.85
CA ALA A 210 16.72 1.85 -21.07
C ALA A 210 16.56 2.37 -19.63
N SER A 211 15.76 3.42 -19.40
CA SER A 211 15.40 3.85 -18.05
C SER A 211 14.42 2.87 -17.39
N GLN A 212 13.39 2.42 -18.11
CA GLN A 212 12.47 1.37 -17.65
C GLN A 212 13.21 0.07 -17.26
N GLY A 213 14.18 -0.37 -18.07
CA GLY A 213 15.00 -1.54 -17.75
C GLY A 213 15.76 -1.45 -16.42
N VAL A 214 16.17 -0.24 -16.00
CA VAL A 214 16.81 -0.03 -14.69
C VAL A 214 15.80 -0.14 -13.54
N VAL A 215 14.62 0.46 -13.68
CA VAL A 215 13.53 0.39 -12.68
C VAL A 215 13.07 -1.04 -12.50
N HIS A 216 12.78 -1.74 -13.60
CA HIS A 216 12.35 -3.14 -13.59
C HIS A 216 13.44 -4.03 -12.98
N SER A 217 14.71 -3.82 -13.34
CA SER A 217 15.82 -4.55 -12.74
C SER A 217 15.94 -4.30 -11.22
N PHE A 218 15.66 -3.09 -10.73
CA PHE A 218 15.66 -2.81 -9.29
C PHE A 218 14.55 -3.56 -8.57
N LEU A 219 13.30 -3.39 -9.02
CA LEU A 219 12.13 -3.99 -8.38
C LEU A 219 12.16 -5.52 -8.45
N GLN A 220 12.65 -6.11 -9.54
CA GLN A 220 12.86 -7.55 -9.68
C GLN A 220 13.96 -8.07 -8.72
N GLU A 221 15.07 -7.34 -8.55
CA GLU A 221 16.13 -7.75 -7.61
C GLU A 221 15.66 -7.69 -6.16
N MET A 222 14.95 -6.63 -5.76
CA MET A 222 14.46 -6.49 -4.38
C MET A 222 13.36 -7.49 -4.04
N SER A 223 12.42 -7.75 -4.97
CA SER A 223 11.38 -8.78 -4.79
C SER A 223 11.95 -10.22 -4.80
N ALA A 224 12.93 -10.52 -5.65
CA ALA A 224 13.65 -11.80 -5.62
C ALA A 224 14.40 -12.01 -4.31
N HIS A 225 15.11 -10.98 -3.83
CA HIS A 225 15.84 -11.02 -2.56
C HIS A 225 14.88 -11.17 -1.37
N LEU A 226 13.72 -10.50 -1.41
CA LEU A 226 12.63 -10.71 -0.45
C LEU A 226 12.19 -12.17 -0.41
N ARG A 227 11.77 -12.75 -1.54
CA ARG A 227 11.28 -14.14 -1.58
C ARG A 227 12.31 -15.16 -1.10
N ALA A 228 13.60 -14.93 -1.38
CA ALA A 228 14.68 -15.81 -0.90
C ALA A 228 14.85 -15.78 0.64
N ASN A 229 14.55 -14.65 1.28
CA ASN A 229 14.73 -14.46 2.72
C ASN A 229 13.43 -14.61 3.54
N ALA A 230 12.27 -14.39 2.93
CA ALA A 230 10.93 -14.46 3.51
C ALA A 230 10.01 -15.44 2.73
N PRO A 231 10.38 -16.73 2.54
CA PRO A 231 9.65 -17.67 1.68
C PRO A 231 8.26 -18.06 2.20
N ASN A 232 7.87 -17.62 3.40
CA ASN A 232 6.56 -17.88 3.97
C ASN A 232 5.56 -16.76 3.71
N GLN A 233 6.03 -15.53 3.54
CA GLN A 233 5.25 -14.33 3.29
C GLN A 233 5.00 -14.14 1.79
N LEU A 234 4.01 -13.30 1.46
CA LEU A 234 3.77 -12.85 0.09
C LEU A 234 4.73 -11.70 -0.25
N VAL A 235 5.06 -11.54 -1.53
CA VAL A 235 5.83 -10.39 -2.03
C VAL A 235 5.01 -9.57 -3.03
N ALA A 236 5.02 -8.25 -2.85
CA ALA A 236 4.46 -7.25 -3.76
C ALA A 236 5.47 -6.10 -3.99
N LEU A 237 5.08 -5.09 -4.76
CA LEU A 237 5.94 -3.96 -5.15
C LEU A 237 5.56 -2.61 -4.52
N GLY A 238 4.41 -2.48 -3.84
CA GLY A 238 3.86 -1.19 -3.40
C GLY A 238 3.53 -0.19 -4.53
N THR A 239 3.23 -0.67 -5.73
CA THR A 239 2.92 0.10 -6.95
C THR A 239 1.57 0.82 -6.92
N GLU A 240 1.46 1.95 -7.63
CA GLU A 240 0.22 2.73 -7.67
C GLU A 240 -0.81 2.20 -8.69
N GLY A 241 -0.38 1.52 -9.76
CA GLY A 241 -1.26 1.08 -10.85
C GLY A 241 -1.16 1.91 -12.13
N TYR A 242 -0.07 2.64 -12.33
CA TYR A 242 0.08 3.45 -13.54
C TYR A 242 0.53 2.63 -14.73
N PHE A 243 -0.14 2.90 -15.86
CA PHE A 243 0.10 2.25 -17.12
C PHE A 243 1.05 3.04 -18.01
N LEU A 244 1.96 2.31 -18.65
CA LEU A 244 2.84 2.75 -19.73
C LEU A 244 2.69 1.76 -20.90
N ASN A 245 2.81 2.24 -22.14
CA ASN A 245 2.77 1.48 -23.40
C ASN A 245 1.46 0.73 -23.73
N SER A 246 0.58 0.46 -22.76
CA SER A 246 -0.64 -0.32 -22.89
C SER A 246 -1.66 0.10 -21.83
N TYR A 247 -2.96 0.02 -22.11
CA TYR A 247 -4.06 0.40 -21.17
C TYR A 247 -4.05 1.84 -20.65
N GLU A 248 -3.22 2.74 -21.21
CA GLU A 248 -2.98 4.09 -20.70
C GLU A 248 -4.23 4.99 -20.64
N SER A 249 -5.30 4.65 -21.37
CA SER A 249 -6.62 5.29 -21.26
C SER A 249 -7.30 5.07 -19.90
N SER A 250 -6.88 4.07 -19.13
CA SER A 250 -7.41 3.82 -17.78
C SER A 250 -6.70 4.62 -16.68
N ASN A 251 -5.57 5.29 -16.97
CA ASN A 251 -4.84 6.12 -16.02
C ASN A 251 -5.69 7.28 -15.46
N PRO A 252 -5.34 7.87 -14.30
CA PRO A 252 -6.00 9.06 -13.75
C PRO A 252 -5.68 10.37 -14.50
N GLY A 253 -4.65 10.37 -15.36
CA GLY A 253 -4.21 11.55 -16.09
C GLY A 253 -3.25 11.22 -17.23
N ALA A 254 -3.07 12.16 -18.16
CA ALA A 254 -2.14 12.01 -19.29
C ALA A 254 -0.67 11.92 -18.82
N GLY A 255 -0.33 12.61 -17.73
CA GLY A 255 0.98 12.59 -17.10
C GLY A 255 1.25 11.36 -16.23
N ALA A 256 0.27 10.50 -15.93
CA ALA A 256 0.49 9.31 -15.10
C ALA A 256 1.48 8.32 -15.74
N ARG A 257 1.41 8.11 -17.06
CA ARG A 257 2.45 7.35 -17.81
C ARG A 257 3.85 7.96 -17.66
N CYS A 258 3.93 9.25 -17.36
CA CYS A 258 5.18 9.98 -17.17
C CYS A 258 5.67 9.94 -15.73
N GLU A 259 5.00 9.23 -14.82
CA GLU A 259 5.56 8.84 -13.52
C GLU A 259 6.51 7.63 -13.64
N GLY A 260 6.56 6.96 -14.79
CA GLY A 260 7.56 5.93 -15.12
C GLY A 260 7.37 4.58 -14.40
N GLU A 261 6.14 4.28 -14.01
CA GLU A 261 5.70 2.92 -13.65
C GLU A 261 5.05 2.27 -14.90
N ASP A 262 5.38 1.02 -15.20
CA ASP A 262 4.68 0.19 -16.20
C ASP A 262 4.03 -1.00 -15.47
N TRP A 263 2.89 -0.76 -14.80
CA TRP A 263 2.22 -1.77 -13.99
C TRP A 263 1.87 -3.03 -14.79
N ALA A 264 1.53 -2.87 -16.08
CA ALA A 264 1.20 -3.98 -16.97
C ALA A 264 2.41 -4.88 -17.31
N ALA A 265 3.65 -4.38 -17.16
CA ALA A 265 4.87 -5.17 -17.20
C ALA A 265 5.29 -5.67 -15.80
N LEU A 266 5.28 -4.79 -14.79
CA LEU A 266 5.67 -5.10 -13.41
C LEU A 266 4.81 -6.20 -12.78
N GLY A 267 3.48 -6.14 -12.95
CA GLY A 267 2.54 -7.13 -12.41
C GLY A 267 2.80 -8.57 -12.88
N LYS A 268 3.44 -8.73 -14.04
CA LYS A 268 3.80 -10.04 -14.62
C LYS A 268 5.08 -10.64 -14.03
N MET A 269 5.91 -9.89 -13.30
CA MET A 269 7.18 -10.39 -12.76
C MET A 269 6.98 -11.67 -11.93
N ASP A 270 7.68 -12.75 -12.24
CA ASP A 270 7.57 -14.01 -11.49
C ASP A 270 7.92 -13.83 -10.00
N THR A 271 8.73 -12.83 -9.66
CA THR A 271 9.25 -12.53 -8.31
C THR A 271 8.22 -11.96 -7.33
N ILE A 272 7.00 -11.63 -7.78
CA ILE A 272 5.90 -11.17 -6.91
C ILE A 272 4.69 -12.10 -6.97
N ASP A 273 4.04 -12.25 -5.82
CA ASP A 273 2.89 -13.13 -5.60
C ASP A 273 1.55 -12.37 -5.70
N VAL A 274 1.56 -11.09 -5.36
CA VAL A 274 0.39 -10.21 -5.32
C VAL A 274 0.68 -8.96 -6.14
N THR A 275 -0.34 -8.45 -6.82
CA THR A 275 -0.31 -7.14 -7.48
C THR A 275 -1.08 -6.13 -6.63
N VAL A 276 -0.64 -4.88 -6.63
CA VAL A 276 -1.19 -3.83 -5.76
C VAL A 276 -1.39 -2.55 -6.54
N VAL A 277 -2.40 -1.77 -6.16
CA VAL A 277 -2.73 -0.46 -6.75
C VAL A 277 -3.18 0.51 -5.66
N HIS A 278 -2.93 1.80 -5.89
CA HIS A 278 -3.34 2.90 -5.05
C HIS A 278 -4.31 3.80 -5.84
N ALA A 279 -5.30 4.40 -5.19
CA ALA A 279 -6.27 5.28 -5.87
C ALA A 279 -6.75 6.45 -5.00
N TYR A 280 -6.29 7.64 -5.36
CA TYR A 280 -6.64 8.91 -4.71
C TYR A 280 -7.19 9.91 -5.72
N GLU A 281 -8.12 10.75 -5.28
CA GLU A 281 -8.60 11.88 -6.10
C GLU A 281 -7.45 12.84 -6.48
N ARG A 282 -6.45 13.04 -5.58
CA ARG A 282 -5.30 13.92 -5.82
C ARG A 282 -4.36 13.47 -6.95
N GLN A 283 -4.57 12.29 -7.52
CA GLN A 283 -3.87 11.78 -8.71
C GLN A 283 -4.56 12.18 -10.03
N LEU A 284 -5.83 12.63 -10.02
CA LEU A 284 -6.58 12.94 -11.24
C LEU A 284 -6.15 14.28 -11.85
N GLU A 285 -5.63 14.21 -13.08
CA GLU A 285 -5.35 15.39 -13.88
C GLU A 285 -6.62 15.89 -14.59
N SER A 286 -6.57 17.12 -15.11
CA SER A 286 -7.64 17.67 -15.96
C SER A 286 -7.90 16.80 -17.20
N VAL A 287 -9.17 16.62 -17.60
CA VAL A 287 -9.54 15.73 -18.72
C VAL A 287 -9.83 16.45 -20.05
N PRO A 288 -9.39 15.91 -21.20
CA PRO A 288 -9.75 16.42 -22.53
C PRO A 288 -11.25 16.23 -22.82
N PRO A 289 -11.82 16.94 -23.82
CA PRO A 289 -11.16 17.92 -24.68
C PRO A 289 -11.04 19.33 -24.05
N LYS A 290 -11.74 19.59 -22.93
CA LYS A 290 -11.80 20.92 -22.31
C LYS A 290 -10.77 21.18 -21.19
N TRP A 291 -9.99 20.17 -20.81
CA TRP A 291 -9.01 20.21 -19.72
C TRP A 291 -9.62 20.69 -18.39
N THR A 292 -10.83 20.22 -18.10
CA THR A 292 -11.57 20.50 -16.86
C THR A 292 -11.09 19.54 -15.76
N LYS A 293 -10.88 20.03 -14.52
CA LYS A 293 -10.65 19.14 -13.37
C LYS A 293 -11.91 18.32 -13.11
N CYS A 294 -11.75 17.03 -12.83
CA CYS A 294 -12.87 16.17 -12.47
C CYS A 294 -13.47 16.47 -11.09
N ASP A 295 -14.78 16.27 -10.98
CA ASP A 295 -15.51 16.33 -9.72
C ASP A 295 -15.55 14.95 -9.02
N PHE A 296 -16.23 14.88 -7.88
CA PHE A 296 -16.36 13.64 -7.12
C PHE A 296 -17.07 12.53 -7.91
N ASN A 297 -18.08 12.87 -8.71
CA ASN A 297 -18.82 11.89 -9.52
C ASN A 297 -17.94 11.32 -10.63
N CYS A 298 -17.13 12.16 -11.28
CA CYS A 298 -16.10 11.71 -12.20
C CYS A 298 -15.05 10.82 -11.51
N PHE A 299 -14.58 11.17 -10.31
CA PHE A 299 -13.64 10.33 -9.56
C PHE A 299 -14.21 8.94 -9.24
N CYS A 300 -15.49 8.84 -8.87
CA CYS A 300 -16.17 7.55 -8.71
C CYS A 300 -16.25 6.73 -10.02
N ASN A 301 -16.49 7.38 -11.17
CA ASN A 301 -16.48 6.74 -12.49
C ASN A 301 -15.07 6.27 -12.89
N TYR A 302 -14.04 7.08 -12.65
CA TYR A 302 -12.63 6.67 -12.79
C TYR A 302 -12.35 5.42 -11.97
N LEU A 303 -12.67 5.44 -10.66
CA LEU A 303 -12.27 4.39 -9.73
C LEU A 303 -12.81 3.02 -10.13
N VAL A 304 -14.09 2.92 -10.55
CA VAL A 304 -14.66 1.63 -10.98
C VAL A 304 -14.04 1.10 -12.27
N GLN A 305 -13.66 1.98 -13.20
CA GLN A 305 -13.00 1.58 -14.47
C GLN A 305 -11.51 1.25 -14.27
N TYR A 306 -10.83 1.98 -13.38
CA TYR A 306 -9.45 1.72 -12.96
C TYR A 306 -9.33 0.36 -12.27
N LEU A 307 -10.17 0.11 -11.26
CA LEU A 307 -10.24 -1.17 -10.56
C LEU A 307 -10.66 -2.29 -11.52
N GLY A 308 -11.69 -2.10 -12.36
CA GLY A 308 -12.11 -3.11 -13.33
C GLY A 308 -11.03 -3.50 -14.34
N THR A 309 -10.20 -2.53 -14.78
CA THR A 309 -9.04 -2.80 -15.65
C THR A 309 -7.99 -3.63 -14.92
N HIS A 310 -7.61 -3.23 -13.70
CA HIS A 310 -6.61 -3.92 -12.89
C HIS A 310 -7.06 -5.31 -12.43
N GLN A 311 -8.34 -5.47 -12.09
CA GLN A 311 -8.94 -6.75 -11.72
C GLN A 311 -8.80 -7.75 -12.87
N ARG A 312 -9.22 -7.39 -14.09
CA ARG A 312 -9.05 -8.25 -15.26
C ARG A 312 -7.59 -8.66 -15.46
N LEU A 313 -6.66 -7.68 -15.47
CA LEU A 313 -5.24 -7.97 -15.69
C LEU A 313 -4.63 -8.85 -14.60
N SER A 314 -5.00 -8.66 -13.34
CA SER A 314 -4.54 -9.51 -12.22
C SER A 314 -5.05 -10.95 -12.39
N SER A 315 -6.29 -11.12 -12.84
CA SER A 315 -6.83 -12.43 -13.23
C SER A 315 -6.06 -13.06 -14.39
N ASP A 316 -5.75 -12.28 -15.44
CA ASP A 316 -4.97 -12.72 -16.60
C ASP A 316 -3.53 -13.13 -16.21
N PHE A 317 -2.95 -12.47 -15.20
CA PHE A 317 -1.63 -12.80 -14.64
C PHE A 317 -1.69 -13.97 -13.64
N GLY A 318 -2.88 -14.45 -13.28
CA GLY A 318 -3.09 -15.47 -12.26
C GLY A 318 -2.67 -15.03 -10.85
N LYS A 319 -2.83 -13.74 -10.52
CA LYS A 319 -2.42 -13.14 -9.23
C LYS A 319 -3.56 -12.37 -8.55
N PRO A 320 -3.55 -12.26 -7.22
CA PRO A 320 -4.50 -11.41 -6.49
C PRO A 320 -4.17 -9.93 -6.65
N LEU A 321 -5.20 -9.10 -6.49
CA LEU A 321 -5.12 -7.64 -6.44
C LEU A 321 -5.47 -7.13 -5.04
N ILE A 322 -4.71 -6.16 -4.53
CA ILE A 322 -5.09 -5.36 -3.36
C ILE A 322 -5.21 -3.89 -3.82
N LEU A 323 -6.33 -3.24 -3.51
CA LEU A 323 -6.39 -1.78 -3.47
C LEU A 323 -5.75 -1.35 -2.14
N GLU A 324 -4.46 -1.06 -2.20
CA GLU A 324 -3.59 -1.01 -1.03
C GLU A 324 -3.55 0.38 -0.37
N GLU A 325 -3.86 1.42 -1.13
CA GLU A 325 -4.23 2.72 -0.61
C GLU A 325 -5.44 3.29 -1.35
N PHE A 326 -6.41 3.82 -0.63
CA PHE A 326 -7.44 4.71 -1.18
C PHE A 326 -7.93 5.69 -0.13
N GLY A 327 -8.37 6.89 -0.54
CA GLY A 327 -8.89 7.85 0.41
C GLY A 327 -9.46 9.12 -0.23
N LEU A 328 -10.15 9.91 0.59
CA LEU A 328 -10.70 11.22 0.24
C LEU A 328 -10.41 12.22 1.37
N ILE A 329 -9.71 13.30 1.06
CA ILE A 329 -9.17 14.25 2.03
C ILE A 329 -10.24 15.24 2.53
N LEU A 330 -10.21 15.55 3.83
CA LEU A 330 -11.08 16.55 4.49
C LEU A 330 -10.19 17.70 4.99
N PRO A 331 -9.89 18.68 4.14
CA PRO A 331 -10.89 19.74 3.99
C PRO A 331 -11.57 19.89 2.63
N GLU A 332 -11.02 19.32 1.54
CA GLU A 332 -11.46 19.53 0.15
C GLU A 332 -12.83 18.90 -0.14
N TYR A 333 -13.11 17.74 0.45
CA TYR A 333 -14.35 16.99 0.26
C TYR A 333 -15.27 17.04 1.48
N THR A 334 -16.49 16.52 1.33
CA THR A 334 -17.45 16.38 2.44
C THR A 334 -17.38 15.00 3.10
N ILE A 335 -17.93 14.89 4.31
CA ILE A 335 -17.98 13.61 5.05
C ILE A 335 -18.84 12.60 4.30
N GLU A 336 -19.94 13.06 3.70
CA GLU A 336 -20.86 12.26 2.89
C GLU A 336 -20.15 11.71 1.64
N GLN A 337 -19.31 12.51 0.98
CA GLN A 337 -18.48 12.05 -0.15
C GLN A 337 -17.47 10.99 0.30
N ARG A 338 -16.84 11.13 1.48
CA ARG A 338 -15.97 10.08 2.02
C ARG A 338 -16.77 8.79 2.32
N VAL A 339 -17.97 8.90 2.88
CA VAL A 339 -18.88 7.74 3.10
C VAL A 339 -19.23 7.06 1.78
N LEU A 340 -19.52 7.82 0.73
CA LEU A 340 -19.81 7.30 -0.61
C LEU A 340 -18.60 6.57 -1.20
N LEU A 341 -17.39 7.13 -1.12
CA LEU A 341 -16.17 6.43 -1.58
C LEU A 341 -15.97 5.09 -0.87
N PHE A 342 -16.11 5.07 0.46
CA PHE A 342 -15.96 3.84 1.24
C PHE A 342 -17.04 2.81 0.89
N ARG A 343 -18.29 3.24 0.63
CA ARG A 343 -19.36 2.33 0.18
C ARG A 343 -19.09 1.81 -1.24
N LEU A 344 -18.47 2.59 -2.13
CA LEU A 344 -18.15 2.17 -3.49
C LEU A 344 -17.14 1.01 -3.48
N VAL A 345 -16.10 1.15 -2.67
CA VAL A 345 -15.08 0.11 -2.46
C VAL A 345 -15.65 -1.09 -1.72
N ALA A 346 -16.51 -0.88 -0.71
CA ALA A 346 -17.20 -1.96 0.00
C ALA A 346 -18.11 -2.80 -0.92
N ASP A 347 -18.87 -2.17 -1.81
CA ASP A 347 -19.71 -2.87 -2.80
C ASP A 347 -18.85 -3.68 -3.80
N ASN A 348 -17.71 -3.12 -4.24
CA ASN A 348 -16.80 -3.82 -5.14
C ASN A 348 -16.14 -5.03 -4.45
N MET A 349 -15.65 -4.87 -3.22
CA MET A 349 -15.17 -5.97 -2.39
C MET A 349 -16.26 -7.02 -2.11
N GLN A 350 -17.50 -6.57 -1.94
CA GLN A 350 -18.65 -7.46 -1.79
C GLN A 350 -18.82 -8.36 -3.02
N TRP A 351 -18.87 -7.76 -4.21
CA TRP A 351 -18.97 -8.44 -5.49
C TRP A 351 -17.78 -9.37 -5.76
N MET A 352 -16.56 -8.96 -5.42
CA MET A 352 -15.35 -9.78 -5.59
C MET A 352 -15.41 -11.06 -4.75
N LYS A 353 -15.75 -11.00 -3.45
CA LYS A 353 -15.97 -12.22 -2.65
C LYS A 353 -17.11 -13.08 -3.23
N GLN A 354 -18.19 -12.46 -3.71
CA GLN A 354 -19.37 -13.17 -4.23
C GLN A 354 -19.10 -13.95 -5.52
N THR A 355 -18.21 -13.44 -6.36
CA THR A 355 -17.87 -14.00 -7.68
C THR A 355 -16.55 -14.78 -7.69
N GLY A 356 -15.81 -14.78 -6.58
CA GLY A 356 -14.44 -15.31 -6.53
C GLY A 356 -13.44 -14.44 -7.30
N GLY A 357 -13.73 -13.15 -7.48
CA GLY A 357 -12.92 -12.19 -8.24
C GLY A 357 -11.54 -11.92 -7.63
N PRO A 358 -10.60 -11.38 -8.43
CA PRO A 358 -9.19 -11.29 -8.08
C PRO A 358 -8.84 -10.20 -7.06
N MET A 359 -9.69 -9.18 -6.84
CA MET A 359 -9.44 -8.17 -5.82
C MET A 359 -9.84 -8.70 -4.44
N VAL A 360 -8.82 -9.03 -3.65
CA VAL A 360 -8.91 -9.74 -2.36
C VAL A 360 -8.82 -8.82 -1.16
N GLY A 361 -8.30 -7.61 -1.33
CA GLY A 361 -8.12 -6.64 -0.27
C GLY A 361 -8.46 -5.22 -0.70
N ALA A 362 -9.03 -4.45 0.22
CA ALA A 362 -9.13 -3.01 0.11
C ALA A 362 -8.70 -2.35 1.42
N MET A 363 -7.79 -1.38 1.32
CA MET A 363 -7.10 -0.77 2.44
C MET A 363 -7.12 0.75 2.31
N PHE A 364 -7.83 1.42 3.20
CA PHE A 364 -7.92 2.87 3.14
C PHE A 364 -6.68 3.54 3.75
N TRP A 365 -6.35 4.71 3.25
CA TRP A 365 -5.44 5.65 3.89
C TRP A 365 -6.28 6.69 4.65
N ASN A 366 -6.13 6.85 5.96
CA ASN A 366 -5.44 5.95 6.89
C ASN A 366 -6.23 5.82 8.21
N ALA A 367 -6.02 4.74 8.97
CA ALA A 367 -6.72 4.49 10.22
C ALA A 367 -5.99 5.12 11.41
N ALA A 368 -6.73 5.88 12.22
CA ALA A 368 -6.23 6.62 13.37
C ALA A 368 -6.98 6.23 14.65
N ILE A 369 -6.33 6.39 15.81
CA ILE A 369 -7.03 6.56 17.10
C ILE A 369 -6.31 7.63 17.95
N GLY A 370 -7.04 8.27 18.85
CA GLY A 370 -6.51 9.30 19.73
C GLY A 370 -5.99 10.53 18.97
N ASN A 371 -4.99 11.20 19.53
CA ASN A 371 -4.39 12.41 18.95
C ASN A 371 -3.09 12.08 18.21
N VAL A 372 -3.22 11.60 16.98
CA VAL A 372 -2.11 11.36 16.03
C VAL A 372 -1.96 12.52 15.04
N TRP A 373 -0.95 12.47 14.17
CA TRP A 373 -0.86 13.42 13.05
C TRP A 373 -2.04 13.21 12.09
N ASP A 374 -2.56 14.29 11.51
CA ASP A 374 -3.68 14.28 10.57
C ASP A 374 -3.26 14.97 9.28
N ASP A 375 -3.13 14.19 8.21
CA ASP A 375 -2.90 14.62 6.83
C ASP A 375 -4.22 14.99 6.11
N GLY A 376 -5.33 15.03 6.84
CA GLY A 376 -6.68 15.23 6.33
C GLY A 376 -7.34 13.94 5.84
N TYR A 377 -6.63 12.81 5.75
CA TYR A 377 -7.20 11.51 5.37
C TYR A 377 -7.65 10.65 6.55
N ASN A 378 -7.24 10.96 7.79
CA ASN A 378 -7.52 10.14 8.98
C ASN A 378 -8.99 9.72 9.10
N VAL A 379 -9.21 8.41 9.30
CA VAL A 379 -10.46 7.85 9.82
C VAL A 379 -10.20 7.40 11.26
N TYR A 380 -10.64 8.21 12.21
CA TYR A 380 -10.58 7.89 13.63
C TYR A 380 -11.54 6.73 13.95
N LEU A 381 -11.02 5.66 14.55
CA LEU A 381 -11.82 4.48 14.93
C LEU A 381 -12.46 4.62 16.32
N ASP A 382 -11.87 5.46 17.19
CA ASP A 382 -12.28 5.70 18.57
C ASP A 382 -13.18 6.94 18.75
N GLY A 383 -13.27 7.79 17.72
CA GLY A 383 -14.04 9.03 17.73
C GLY A 383 -15.25 9.02 16.78
N PRO A 384 -16.21 9.96 16.95
CA PRO A 384 -17.18 10.25 15.90
C PRO A 384 -16.45 10.82 14.67
N VAL A 385 -16.95 10.52 13.46
CA VAL A 385 -16.41 11.06 12.20
C VAL A 385 -16.82 12.53 12.06
N ALA A 386 -16.16 13.41 12.82
CA ALA A 386 -16.34 14.86 12.79
C ALA A 386 -15.14 15.52 12.09
N LYS A 387 -15.39 16.62 11.37
CA LYS A 387 -14.36 17.34 10.60
C LYS A 387 -13.24 17.83 11.55
N PRO A 388 -11.98 17.37 11.41
CA PRO A 388 -10.87 17.89 12.20
C PRO A 388 -10.75 19.39 11.96
N LYS A 389 -10.57 20.15 13.04
CA LYS A 389 -10.18 21.56 12.92
C LYS A 389 -8.66 21.56 12.72
N PRO A 390 -8.14 22.03 11.56
CA PRO A 390 -6.72 21.88 11.26
C PRO A 390 -5.86 22.54 12.34
N THR A 391 -5.00 21.74 12.97
CA THR A 391 -4.03 22.24 13.94
C THR A 391 -2.90 22.90 13.16
N PRO A 392 -2.54 24.17 13.43
CA PRO A 392 -1.44 24.81 12.72
C PRO A 392 -0.14 24.02 12.88
N THR A 393 0.59 23.86 11.77
CA THR A 393 1.95 23.30 11.78
C THR A 393 2.79 24.00 12.86
N PRO A 394 3.56 23.29 13.69
CA PRO A 394 4.45 23.94 14.65
C PRO A 394 5.48 24.78 13.90
N THR A 395 5.32 26.10 13.97
CA THR A 395 6.12 27.05 13.19
C THR A 395 7.61 26.88 13.49
N SER A 396 8.38 26.53 12.46
CA SER A 396 9.85 26.55 12.53
C SER A 396 10.33 27.93 13.01
N ALA A 397 11.21 27.96 14.01
CA ALA A 397 11.65 29.21 14.63
C ALA A 397 12.14 30.23 13.58
N PRO A 398 11.74 31.51 13.68
CA PRO A 398 11.99 32.49 12.62
C PRO A 398 13.48 32.75 12.43
N VAL A 399 13.96 32.55 11.20
CA VAL A 399 15.35 32.86 10.81
C VAL A 399 15.55 34.38 10.83
N THR A 400 16.47 34.84 11.68
CA THR A 400 16.75 36.26 11.91
C THR A 400 17.62 36.87 10.80
N THR A 401 17.01 37.21 9.67
CA THR A 401 17.69 37.94 8.58
C THR A 401 18.00 39.39 8.99
N LYS A 402 19.29 39.74 8.98
CA LYS A 402 19.81 41.08 9.30
C LYS A 402 19.51 42.08 8.16
N PRO A 403 19.12 43.34 8.43
CA PRO A 403 18.68 44.27 7.39
C PRO A 403 19.83 44.93 6.61
N SER A 404 19.56 45.26 5.35
CA SER A 404 20.38 46.15 4.48
C SER A 404 19.48 47.20 3.80
N SER A 405 20.02 48.38 3.54
CA SER A 405 19.26 49.59 3.16
C SER A 405 19.42 50.01 1.69
N GLY A 406 18.44 50.79 1.19
CA GLY A 406 18.44 51.47 -0.11
C GLY A 406 17.21 51.07 -0.96
N SER A 407 16.14 51.85 -1.14
CA SER A 407 15.95 53.25 -1.59
C SER A 407 15.91 53.42 -3.13
N GLY A 408 14.77 53.83 -3.71
CA GLY A 408 14.75 54.42 -5.06
C GLY A 408 13.48 54.26 -5.91
N SER A 409 12.62 55.29 -5.90
CA SER A 409 11.78 55.79 -7.02
C SER A 409 10.79 54.90 -7.81
N THR A 410 9.56 55.40 -7.95
CA THR A 410 8.58 55.10 -9.02
C THR A 410 8.56 56.27 -10.02
N PRO A 411 8.14 56.07 -11.29
CA PRO A 411 6.95 56.82 -11.75
C PRO A 411 6.06 56.15 -12.84
N THR A 412 4.74 56.19 -12.61
CA THR A 412 3.61 56.39 -13.58
C THR A 412 3.40 55.41 -14.78
N PRO A 413 2.15 55.15 -15.25
CA PRO A 413 1.87 54.08 -16.21
C PRO A 413 1.66 54.56 -17.66
N THR A 414 1.49 53.62 -18.60
CA THR A 414 0.94 53.84 -19.95
C THR A 414 0.05 52.64 -20.33
N SER A 415 -0.97 52.85 -21.15
CA SER A 415 -2.09 51.92 -21.33
C SER A 415 -2.38 51.55 -22.80
N ALA A 416 -3.11 50.44 -22.96
CA ALA A 416 -3.69 49.89 -24.20
C ALA A 416 -2.72 49.29 -25.24
N PRO A 417 -3.20 48.43 -26.16
CA PRO A 417 -4.54 47.81 -26.23
C PRO A 417 -4.55 46.33 -25.81
N ALA A 418 -5.73 45.81 -25.46
CA ALA A 418 -5.91 44.39 -25.17
C ALA A 418 -6.01 43.57 -26.46
N THR A 419 -5.01 42.73 -26.74
CA THR A 419 -5.19 41.57 -27.62
C THR A 419 -5.96 40.49 -26.87
N THR A 420 -7.03 39.97 -27.46
CA THR A 420 -7.79 38.84 -26.91
C THR A 420 -6.99 37.54 -27.04
N SER A 421 -6.15 37.26 -26.03
CA SER A 421 -5.59 35.92 -25.84
C SER A 421 -6.70 34.92 -25.47
N GLU A 422 -6.50 33.65 -25.81
CA GLU A 422 -7.30 32.56 -25.24
C GLU A 422 -7.23 32.60 -23.71
N PRO A 423 -8.29 32.17 -22.99
CA PRO A 423 -8.28 32.14 -21.52
C PRO A 423 -7.10 31.28 -21.04
N ALA A 424 -6.18 31.90 -20.29
CA ALA A 424 -4.91 31.30 -19.93
C ALA A 424 -5.12 29.94 -19.26
N ARG A 425 -4.53 28.89 -19.83
CA ARG A 425 -4.60 27.51 -19.35
C ARG A 425 -4.24 27.48 -17.86
N ALA A 426 -5.17 27.01 -17.02
CA ALA A 426 -4.89 26.78 -15.62
C ALA A 426 -3.69 25.81 -15.52
N PRO A 427 -2.67 26.11 -14.68
CA PRO A 427 -1.53 25.21 -14.54
C PRO A 427 -2.00 23.85 -14.03
N ILE A 428 -1.39 22.78 -14.55
CA ILE A 428 -1.63 21.42 -14.03
C ILE A 428 -0.89 21.34 -12.70
N VAL A 429 -1.59 21.72 -11.62
CA VAL A 429 -1.08 21.64 -10.25
C VAL A 429 -1.13 20.18 -9.82
N ALA A 430 0.01 19.51 -9.88
CA ALA A 430 0.19 18.24 -9.20
C ALA A 430 0.07 18.44 -7.68
N ASN A 431 -0.32 17.37 -6.99
CA ASN A 431 -0.32 17.22 -5.54
C ASN A 431 0.88 17.92 -4.86
N THR A 432 0.60 18.73 -3.84
CA THR A 432 1.59 19.59 -3.16
C THR A 432 2.37 18.89 -2.02
N GLU A 433 2.31 17.57 -1.90
CA GLU A 433 3.24 16.82 -1.04
C GLU A 433 4.68 17.05 -1.51
N THR A 434 5.50 17.69 -0.67
CA THR A 434 6.68 18.45 -1.13
C THR A 434 7.88 17.58 -1.49
N LEU A 435 7.84 17.04 -2.72
CA LEU A 435 9.01 16.68 -3.50
C LEU A 435 9.36 17.81 -4.50
N THR A 436 9.72 18.99 -3.97
CA THR A 436 10.18 20.14 -4.78
C THR A 436 11.41 19.82 -5.62
N ASP A 437 12.22 18.86 -5.18
CA ASP A 437 13.42 18.38 -5.88
C ASP A 437 13.14 17.19 -6.81
N PHE A 438 11.91 16.66 -6.78
CA PHE A 438 11.49 15.44 -7.50
C PHE A 438 10.25 15.61 -8.39
N LEU A 439 9.71 16.82 -8.46
CA LEU A 439 9.24 17.39 -9.72
C LEU A 439 10.41 17.34 -10.73
N ARG A 440 10.59 16.19 -11.40
CA ARG A 440 11.70 15.93 -12.35
C ARG A 440 11.56 16.73 -13.66
N GLY A 441 11.78 18.03 -13.52
CA GLY A 441 12.29 18.94 -14.54
C GLY A 441 11.58 18.89 -15.90
N PRO A 442 12.33 19.20 -16.97
CA PRO A 442 11.78 19.21 -18.32
C PRO A 442 11.28 17.86 -18.81
N GLN A 443 11.84 16.73 -18.34
CA GLN A 443 11.55 15.40 -18.88
C GLN A 443 10.12 14.92 -18.55
N ARG A 444 9.69 14.96 -17.28
CA ARG A 444 8.29 14.60 -16.93
C ARG A 444 7.32 15.56 -17.58
N ALA A 445 7.62 16.86 -17.54
CA ALA A 445 6.78 17.90 -18.12
C ALA A 445 6.57 17.71 -19.63
N ALA A 446 7.65 17.57 -20.41
CA ALA A 446 7.58 17.36 -21.86
C ALA A 446 6.89 16.03 -22.22
N CYS A 447 7.09 14.97 -21.43
CA CYS A 447 6.35 13.72 -21.57
C CYS A 447 4.84 13.95 -21.40
N ALA A 448 4.42 14.64 -20.34
CA ALA A 448 3.00 14.90 -20.06
C ALA A 448 2.35 15.81 -21.11
N GLU A 449 3.08 16.82 -21.60
CA GLU A 449 2.64 17.68 -22.71
C GLU A 449 2.57 16.96 -24.07
N ALA A 450 3.34 15.89 -24.27
CA ALA A 450 3.22 15.02 -25.43
C ALA A 450 2.04 14.05 -25.27
N ALA A 451 1.88 13.45 -24.08
CA ALA A 451 0.80 12.53 -23.74
C ALA A 451 -0.59 13.19 -23.90
N ALA A 452 -0.72 14.44 -23.43
CA ALA A 452 -1.95 15.23 -23.51
C ALA A 452 -2.47 15.46 -24.96
N ARG A 453 -1.68 15.20 -26.00
CA ARG A 453 -2.08 15.40 -27.41
C ARG A 453 -2.86 14.22 -27.99
N TRP A 454 -2.81 13.06 -27.36
CA TRP A 454 -3.44 11.82 -27.84
C TRP A 454 -4.16 11.02 -26.73
N TRP A 455 -3.87 11.28 -25.46
CA TRP A 455 -4.51 10.60 -24.34
C TRP A 455 -6.01 10.90 -24.30
N LEU A 456 -6.82 9.85 -24.19
CA LEU A 456 -8.27 9.92 -24.05
C LEU A 456 -8.67 8.96 -22.91
N PRO A 457 -9.21 9.46 -21.78
CA PRO A 457 -9.62 8.60 -20.68
C PRO A 457 -10.82 7.73 -21.06
N SER A 458 -10.72 6.41 -20.85
CA SER A 458 -11.82 5.47 -21.12
C SER A 458 -13.03 5.75 -20.22
N TRP A 459 -12.77 6.21 -19.00
CA TRP A 459 -13.76 6.50 -17.96
C TRP A 459 -14.55 7.81 -18.16
N THR A 460 -14.23 8.63 -19.18
CA THR A 460 -15.11 9.72 -19.64
C THR A 460 -15.90 9.36 -20.90
N ALA A 461 -15.77 8.15 -21.45
CA ALA A 461 -16.47 7.75 -22.67
C ALA A 461 -17.96 7.49 -22.41
N ALA A 462 -18.83 7.92 -23.33
CA ALA A 462 -20.29 7.80 -23.17
C ALA A 462 -20.83 6.35 -23.13
N TRP A 463 -20.00 5.35 -23.42
CA TRP A 463 -20.30 3.92 -23.29
C TRP A 463 -19.77 3.30 -21.98
N ALA A 464 -18.94 4.02 -21.22
CA ALA A 464 -18.38 3.51 -19.97
C ALA A 464 -19.47 3.38 -18.90
N GLN A 465 -19.38 2.32 -18.09
CA GLN A 465 -20.25 2.15 -16.93
C GLN A 465 -19.95 3.24 -15.90
N THR A 466 -20.97 4.02 -15.55
CA THR A 466 -20.94 5.06 -14.53
C THR A 466 -21.55 4.57 -13.21
N VAL A 467 -21.28 5.29 -12.13
CA VAL A 467 -21.89 5.06 -10.81
C VAL A 467 -23.15 5.91 -10.68
N ASP A 468 -24.28 5.30 -10.30
CA ASP A 468 -25.50 6.05 -9.93
C ASP A 468 -25.32 6.70 -8.56
N MET A 469 -24.69 7.87 -8.57
CA MET A 469 -24.43 8.67 -7.38
C MET A 469 -25.72 9.16 -6.70
N THR A 470 -26.86 9.21 -7.40
CA THR A 470 -28.16 9.59 -6.82
C THR A 470 -28.70 8.45 -5.97
N ALA A 471 -28.87 7.26 -6.53
CA ALA A 471 -29.30 6.07 -5.77
C ALA A 471 -28.31 5.74 -4.64
N MET A 472 -27.01 5.93 -4.89
CA MET A 472 -25.98 5.73 -3.88
C MET A 472 -26.07 6.73 -2.72
N THR A 473 -26.32 8.01 -2.99
CA THR A 473 -26.57 9.03 -1.96
C THR A 473 -27.82 8.71 -1.16
N THR A 474 -28.91 8.27 -1.81
CA THR A 474 -30.13 7.83 -1.12
C THR A 474 -29.85 6.65 -0.17
N ARG A 475 -29.08 5.66 -0.61
CA ARG A 475 -28.72 4.47 0.20
C ARG A 475 -27.76 4.80 1.35
N CYS A 476 -26.90 5.80 1.20
CA CYS A 476 -25.88 6.17 2.21
C CYS A 476 -26.28 7.34 3.11
N LYS A 477 -27.48 7.90 2.96
CA LYS A 477 -27.93 9.17 3.58
C LYS A 477 -27.60 9.31 5.07
N ASP A 478 -27.81 8.24 5.84
CA ASP A 478 -27.65 8.24 7.30
C ASP A 478 -26.46 7.34 7.76
N MET A 479 -25.50 7.07 6.85
CA MET A 479 -24.31 6.25 7.12
C MET A 479 -23.08 7.08 7.53
N THR A 480 -22.22 6.47 8.35
CA THR A 480 -20.84 6.94 8.60
C THR A 480 -19.84 5.96 8.00
N VAL A 481 -18.57 6.37 7.86
CA VAL A 481 -17.49 5.47 7.41
C VAL A 481 -17.39 4.24 8.32
N LEU A 482 -17.45 4.44 9.63
CA LEU A 482 -17.45 3.35 10.61
C LEU A 482 -18.67 2.41 10.46
N ARG A 483 -19.84 2.93 10.06
CA ARG A 483 -21.00 2.09 9.72
C ARG A 483 -20.77 1.26 8.46
N VAL A 484 -20.20 1.85 7.40
CA VAL A 484 -19.82 1.10 6.18
C VAL A 484 -18.84 -0.03 6.53
N LEU A 485 -17.84 0.22 7.38
CA LEU A 485 -16.90 -0.82 7.82
C LEU A 485 -17.61 -1.96 8.59
N LEU A 486 -18.54 -1.64 9.51
CA LEU A 486 -19.32 -2.66 10.24
C LEU A 486 -20.21 -3.51 9.30
N ASP A 487 -20.88 -2.90 8.32
CA ASP A 487 -21.70 -3.62 7.35
C ASP A 487 -20.82 -4.50 6.44
N THR A 488 -19.65 -3.99 6.04
CA THR A 488 -18.68 -4.72 5.21
C THR A 488 -18.06 -5.89 5.99
N LYS A 489 -17.76 -5.71 7.28
CA LYS A 489 -17.31 -6.78 8.19
C LYS A 489 -18.34 -7.91 8.26
N GLN A 490 -19.63 -7.59 8.39
CA GLN A 490 -20.69 -8.60 8.41
C GLN A 490 -20.73 -9.38 7.10
N TYR A 491 -20.58 -8.73 5.95
CA TYR A 491 -20.58 -9.41 4.66
C TYR A 491 -19.30 -10.22 4.36
N ILE A 492 -18.11 -9.67 4.61
CA ILE A 492 -16.84 -10.32 4.22
C ILE A 492 -16.49 -11.49 5.15
N TYR A 493 -16.91 -11.47 6.42
CA TYR A 493 -16.56 -12.51 7.40
C TYR A 493 -17.74 -13.35 7.94
N SER A 494 -18.90 -13.33 7.26
CA SER A 494 -19.89 -14.42 7.30
C SER A 494 -19.66 -15.45 6.20
#